data_AF-A0A7C7JPK2-F1
#
_entry.id   AF-A0A7C7JPK2-F1
#
_cell.length_a   1.000
_cell.length_b   1.000
_cell.length_c   1.000
_cell.angle_alpha   90.00
_cell.angle_beta   90.00
_cell.angle_gamma   90.00
#
_symmetry.space_group_name_H-M   'P 1'
#
loop_
_entity.id
_entity.type
_entity.pdbx_description
1 polymer ?
#
loop_
_entity_poly.entity_id
_entity_poly.type
_entity_poly.pdbx_seq_one_letter_code
_entity_poly.pdbx_strand_id
1 'polypeptide(L)'
;ALLNSTNGSLQVDVVPFAVRFRPLTREKIEYYLEREKPYECCGSLRADGLGIALLDQLRGEDPTALIGLPLTVLTQMLEKEGFRVI
;
A
#
# COMPACT_ATOMS: atom_id res chain seq x y z
N ALA A 1 -6.35 -11.41 2.70
CA ALA A 1 -6.90 -12.77 2.81
C ALA A 1 -7.95 -12.97 1.73
N LEU A 2 -8.08 -14.19 1.21
CA LEU A 2 -9.09 -14.59 0.23
C LEU A 2 -9.79 -15.85 0.76
N LEU A 3 -11.10 -15.77 0.94
CA LEU A 3 -11.94 -16.88 1.38
C LEU A 3 -12.83 -17.33 0.23
N ASN A 4 -12.72 -18.60 -0.15
CA ASN A 4 -13.69 -19.25 -1.00
C ASN A 4 -14.84 -19.80 -0.13
N SER A 5 -15.99 -19.15 -0.15
CA SER A 5 -17.15 -19.52 0.66
C SER A 5 -17.81 -20.84 0.26
N THR A 6 -17.53 -21.35 -0.94
CA THR A 6 -18.16 -22.60 -1.42
C THR A 6 -17.52 -23.84 -0.82
N ASN A 7 -16.23 -23.78 -0.49
CA ASN A 7 -15.45 -24.91 0.03
C ASN A 7 -14.71 -24.60 1.35
N GLY A 8 -14.77 -23.35 1.83
CA GLY A 8 -14.11 -22.91 3.06
C GLY A 8 -12.60 -22.68 2.95
N SER A 9 -12.02 -22.77 1.74
CA SER A 9 -10.58 -22.51 1.49
C SER A 9 -10.24 -21.07 1.86
N LEU A 10 -9.27 -20.90 2.77
CA LEU A 10 -8.80 -19.59 3.21
C LEU A 10 -7.31 -19.44 2.87
N GLN A 11 -7.00 -18.45 2.05
CA GLN A 11 -5.64 -18.05 1.72
C GLN A 11 -5.32 -16.74 2.45
N VAL A 12 -4.22 -16.70 3.21
CA VAL A 12 -3.77 -15.52 3.96
C VAL A 12 -2.30 -15.27 3.66
N ASP A 13 -1.94 -14.02 3.42
CA ASP A 13 -0.57 -13.61 3.19
C ASP A 13 -0.38 -12.16 3.64
N VAL A 14 0.88 -11.79 3.90
CA VAL A 14 1.31 -10.47 4.36
C VAL A 14 2.46 -10.00 3.49
N VAL A 15 2.26 -8.90 2.77
CA VAL A 15 3.29 -8.28 1.94
C VAL A 15 3.81 -7.02 2.64
N PRO A 16 5.04 -7.05 3.21
CA PRO A 16 5.60 -5.87 3.84
C PRO A 16 5.99 -4.82 2.81
N PHE A 17 5.77 -3.55 3.14
CA PHE A 17 6.24 -2.42 2.35
C PHE A 17 6.94 -1.42 3.27
N ALA A 18 8.20 -1.13 2.98
CA ALA A 18 9.01 -0.20 3.75
C ALA A 18 9.13 1.15 3.04
N VAL A 19 8.96 2.23 3.80
CA VAL A 19 9.17 3.60 3.32
C VAL A 19 10.23 4.28 4.17
N ARG A 20 11.09 5.06 3.54
CA ARG A 20 12.07 5.94 4.20
C ARG A 20 11.70 7.38 3.93
N PHE A 21 11.51 8.15 4.99
CA PHE A 21 11.34 9.59 4.90
C PHE A 21 12.68 10.29 4.65
N ARG A 22 12.63 11.43 3.98
CA ARG A 22 13.74 12.38 3.93
C ARG A 22 13.94 13.00 5.32
N PRO A 23 15.09 13.64 5.58
CA PRO A 23 15.19 14.61 6.67
C PRO A 23 14.18 15.75 6.43
N LEU A 24 13.17 15.85 7.29
CA LEU A 24 12.11 16.84 7.19
C LEU A 24 12.30 17.94 8.23
N THR A 25 12.00 19.17 7.83
CA THR A 25 11.83 20.28 8.76
C THR A 25 10.36 20.46 9.07
N ARG A 26 10.06 21.15 10.17
CA ARG A 26 8.68 21.41 10.59
C ARG A 26 7.89 22.16 9.51
N GLU A 27 8.52 23.14 8.88
CA GLU A 27 7.89 23.98 7.86
C GLU A 27 7.47 23.17 6.63
N LYS A 28 8.29 22.19 6.22
CA LYS A 28 7.96 21.27 5.12
C LYS A 28 6.78 20.37 5.47
N ILE A 29 6.72 19.90 6.72
CA ILE A 29 5.62 19.07 7.21
C ILE A 29 4.32 19.89 7.23
N GLU A 30 4.34 21.09 7.82
CA GLU A 30 3.17 21.97 7.90
C GLU A 30 2.64 22.34 6.51
N TYR A 31 3.53 22.74 5.59
CA TYR A 31 3.16 23.00 4.19
C TYR A 31 2.46 21.81 3.53
N TYR A 32 2.99 20.60 3.74
CA TYR A 32 2.40 19.39 3.22
C TYR A 32 1.01 19.12 3.82
N LEU A 33 0.86 19.25 5.13
CA LEU A 33 -0.42 19.01 5.82
C LEU A 33 -1.50 20.01 5.39
N GLU A 34 -1.16 21.29 5.24
CA GLU A 34 -2.11 22.32 4.78
C GLU A 34 -2.57 22.09 3.34
N ARG A 35 -1.64 21.69 2.46
CA ARG A 35 -1.89 21.52 1.04
C ARG A 35 -2.56 20.20 0.70
N GLU A 36 -2.07 19.09 1.26
CA GLU A 36 -2.54 17.74 0.93
C GLU A 36 -3.71 17.30 1.81
N LYS A 37 -3.81 17.84 3.03
CA LYS A 37 -4.80 17.47 4.06
C LYS A 37 -4.97 15.95 4.21
N PRO A 38 -3.89 15.19 4.46
CA PRO A 38 -3.89 13.72 4.44
C PRO A 38 -4.43 13.12 5.75
N TYR A 39 -5.33 13.81 6.45
CA TYR A 39 -5.71 13.49 7.82
C TYR A 39 -6.51 12.19 7.96
N GLU A 40 -7.04 11.69 6.85
CA GLU A 40 -7.77 10.42 6.76
C GLU A 40 -6.87 9.25 6.30
N CYS A 41 -5.59 9.51 6.03
CA CYS A 41 -4.62 8.49 5.65
C CYS A 41 -3.86 7.99 6.88
N CYS A 42 -3.64 6.67 6.95
CA CYS A 42 -2.75 6.10 7.97
C CYS A 42 -1.35 6.74 7.87
N GLY A 43 -0.82 7.22 9.00
CA GLY A 43 0.48 7.90 9.03
C GLY A 43 0.49 9.29 8.38
N SER A 44 -0.69 9.86 8.09
CA SER A 44 -0.83 11.17 7.42
C SER A 44 0.01 11.28 6.15
N LEU A 45 0.18 10.17 5.42
CA LEU A 45 1.03 10.09 4.23
C LEU A 45 0.21 9.59 3.05
N ARG A 46 0.12 10.41 2.01
CA ARG A 46 -0.52 10.07 0.73
C ARG A 46 0.55 9.89 -0.34
N ALA A 47 1.04 8.66 -0.51
CA ALA A 47 2.18 8.33 -1.37
C ALA A 47 1.87 8.42 -2.88
N ASP A 48 0.59 8.34 -3.24
CA ASP A 48 0.03 8.57 -4.58
C ASP A 48 -0.22 10.06 -4.89
N GLY A 49 0.04 10.95 -3.94
CA GLY A 49 -0.08 12.41 -4.07
C GLY A 49 1.21 13.15 -3.69
N LEU A 50 1.10 14.33 -3.08
CA LEU A 50 2.26 15.14 -2.68
C LEU A 50 3.16 14.45 -1.65
N GLY A 51 2.64 13.43 -0.94
CA GLY A 51 3.39 12.71 0.09
C GLY A 51 4.66 12.05 -0.45
N ILE A 52 4.71 11.72 -1.74
CA ILE A 52 5.92 11.18 -2.37
C ILE A 52 7.13 12.12 -2.24
N ALA A 53 6.90 13.44 -2.19
CA ALA A 53 7.96 14.43 -2.03
C ALA A 53 8.63 14.38 -0.65
N LEU A 54 7.97 13.79 0.35
CA LEU A 54 8.51 13.57 1.69
C LEU A 54 9.39 12.32 1.79
N LEU A 55 9.32 11.45 0.79
CA LEU A 55 9.93 10.12 0.81
C LEU A 55 11.25 10.12 0.04
N ASP A 56 12.22 9.40 0.59
CA ASP A 56 13.54 9.17 0.02
C ASP A 56 13.63 7.80 -0.66
N GLN A 57 12.97 6.80 -0.07
CA GLN A 57 12.99 5.44 -0.61
C GLN A 57 11.66 4.71 -0.35
N LEU A 58 11.26 3.90 -1.32
CA LEU A 58 10.17 2.93 -1.24
C LEU A 58 10.77 1.55 -1.51
N ARG A 59 10.49 0.55 -0.67
CA ARG A 59 11.02 -0.80 -0.80
C ARG A 59 9.95 -1.84 -0.47
N GLY A 60 9.52 -2.57 -1.48
CA GLY A 60 8.61 -3.70 -1.39
C GLY A 60 8.56 -4.42 -2.73
N GLU A 61 8.14 -5.68 -2.72
CA GLU A 61 8.05 -6.50 -3.93
C GLU A 61 6.81 -6.17 -4.78
N ASP A 62 5.83 -5.49 -4.18
CA ASP A 62 4.61 -5.08 -4.83
C ASP A 62 4.26 -3.62 -4.50
N PRO A 63 4.32 -2.68 -5.48
CA PRO A 63 3.94 -1.29 -5.27
C PRO A 63 2.46 -1.11 -4.88
N THR A 64 1.59 -2.03 -5.26
CA THR A 64 0.15 -1.96 -4.93
C THR A 64 -0.13 -2.29 -3.47
N ALA A 65 0.80 -2.98 -2.80
CA ALA A 65 0.75 -3.19 -1.35
C ALA A 65 0.84 -1.86 -0.58
N LEU A 66 1.56 -0.86 -1.10
CA LEU A 66 1.63 0.48 -0.50
C LEU A 66 0.29 1.22 -0.56
N ILE A 67 -0.50 1.00 -1.61
CA ILE A 67 -1.81 1.62 -1.80
C ILE A 67 -2.85 0.97 -0.87
N GLY A 68 -2.70 -0.34 -0.61
CA GLY A 68 -3.51 -1.07 0.36
C GLY A 68 -3.96 -2.47 -0.07
N LEU A 69 -3.59 -2.92 -1.27
CA LEU A 69 -3.93 -4.27 -1.74
C LEU A 69 -2.79 -4.85 -2.59
N PRO A 70 -2.08 -5.89 -2.12
CA PRO A 70 -1.01 -6.54 -2.89
C PRO A 70 -1.59 -7.37 -4.05
N LEU A 71 -1.72 -6.75 -5.23
CA LEU A 71 -2.33 -7.36 -6.42
C LEU A 71 -1.51 -8.51 -6.97
N THR A 72 -0.19 -8.49 -6.84
CA THR A 72 0.68 -9.59 -7.29
C THR A 72 0.34 -10.87 -6.53
N VAL A 73 0.15 -10.77 -5.21
CA VAL A 73 -0.25 -11.91 -4.38
C VAL A 73 -1.72 -12.28 -4.62
N LEU A 74 -2.61 -11.30 -4.74
CA LEU A 74 -4.04 -11.56 -4.94
C LEU A 74 -4.31 -12.31 -6.26
N THR A 75 -3.64 -11.92 -7.35
CA THR A 75 -3.80 -12.59 -8.64
C THR A 75 -3.38 -14.06 -8.57
N GLN A 76 -2.26 -14.37 -7.91
CA GLN A 76 -1.83 -15.75 -7.64
C GLN A 76 -2.84 -16.53 -6.77
N MET A 77 -3.44 -15.87 -5.76
CA MET A 77 -4.47 -16.49 -4.92
C MET A 77 -5.73 -16.83 -5.72
N LEU A 78 -6.13 -15.96 -6.64
CA LEU A 78 -7.29 -16.15 -7.52
C LEU A 78 -7.06 -17.30 -8.51
N GLU A 79 -5.87 -17.37 -9.11
CA GLU A 79 -5.50 -18.45 -10.03
C GLU A 79 -5.52 -19.82 -9.34
N LYS A 80 -5.11 -19.90 -8.07
CA LYS A 80 -5.22 -21.13 -7.25
C LYS A 80 -6.65 -21.60 -7.04
N GLU A 81 -7.62 -20.69 -7.06
CA GLU A 81 -9.06 -21.01 -6.98
C GLU A 81 -9.69 -21.22 -8.37
N GLY A 82 -8.88 -21.27 -9.44
CA GLY A 82 -9.34 -21.52 -10.81
C GLY A 82 -9.87 -20.28 -11.53
N PHE A 83 -9.70 -19.07 -10.98
CA PHE A 83 -10.06 -17.83 -11.65
C PHE A 83 -8.93 -17.37 -12.57
N ARG A 84 -9.22 -17.32 -13.87
CA ARG A 84 -8.29 -16.81 -14.88
C ARG A 84 -8.22 -15.28 -14.82
N VAL A 85 -7.05 -14.73 -14.54
CA VAL A 85 -6.81 -13.27 -14.48
C VAL A 85 -6.43 -12.71 -15.85
N ILE A 86 -5.73 -13.49 -16.67
CA ILE A 86 -5.31 -13.17 -18.06
C ILE A 86 -5.68 -14.34 -18.97
#